data_AF-A0A9D5UW25-F1
#
_entry.id   AF-A0A9D5UW25-F1
#
_cell.length_a   1.000
_cell.length_b   1.000
_cell.length_c   1.000
_cell.angle_alpha   90.00
_cell.angle_beta   90.00
_cell.angle_gamma   90.00
#
_symmetry.space_group_name_H-M   'P 1'
#
loop_
_entity.id
_entity.type
_entity.pdbx_description
1 polymer ?
#
loop_
_entity_poly.entity_id
_entity_poly.type
_entity_poly.pdbx_seq_one_letter_code
_entity_poly.pdbx_strand_id
1 'polypeptide(L)' 'MAKYSEIGKREMDFADATLVWLADETNTTDIMTVDVADFSRYRLPDGRGFNLL' A
#
# COMPACT_ATOMS: atom_id res chain seq x y z
N MET A 1 -10.26 -3.97 2.56
CA MET A 1 -8.80 -3.81 2.63
C MET A 1 -8.16 -5.16 2.93
N ALA A 2 -7.04 -5.48 2.27
CA ALA A 2 -6.31 -6.72 2.50
C ALA A 2 -5.56 -6.69 3.83
N LYS A 3 -5.28 -7.87 4.40
CA LYS A 3 -4.53 -8.02 5.65
C LYS A 3 -3.07 -8.37 5.33
N TYR A 4 -2.13 -7.53 5.76
CA TYR A 4 -0.69 -7.70 5.53
C TYR A 4 0.04 -8.19 6.80
N SER A 5 -0.23 -9.43 7.21
CA SER A 5 0.28 -10.02 8.46
C SER A 5 1.00 -11.35 8.22
N GLU A 6 1.70 -11.49 7.09
CA GLU A 6 2.44 -12.70 6.72
C GLU A 6 3.70 -12.84 7.58
N ILE A 7 3.99 -14.07 8.05
CA ILE A 7 5.19 -14.35 8.86
C ILE A 7 6.45 -14.01 8.05
N GLY A 8 7.37 -13.26 8.67
CA GLY A 8 8.64 -12.84 8.04
C GLY A 8 8.49 -11.61 7.13
N LYS A 9 7.32 -10.99 7.09
CA LYS A 9 7.09 -9.70 6.42
C LYS A 9 6.78 -8.62 7.45
N ARG A 10 7.10 -7.38 7.10
CA ARG A 10 6.69 -6.22 7.90
C ARG A 10 5.17 -6.12 7.87
N GLU A 11 4.60 -5.90 9.04
CA GLU A 11 3.19 -5.56 9.20
C GLU A 11 2.97 -4.14 8.70
N MET A 12 1.84 -3.93 8.01
CA MET A 12 1.44 -2.58 7.58
C MET A 12 1.23 -1.70 8.80
N ASP A 13 1.97 -0.59 8.87
CA ASP A 13 1.81 0.37 9.95
C ASP A 13 0.72 1.40 9.65
N PHE A 14 0.48 2.32 10.59
CA PHE A 14 -0.56 3.33 10.44
C PHE A 14 -0.26 4.33 9.31
N ALA A 15 1.00 4.65 9.06
CA ALA A 15 1.37 5.56 7.98
C ALA A 15 1.11 4.90 6.62
N ASP A 16 1.52 3.64 6.46
CA ASP A 16 1.25 2.88 5.25
C ASP A 16 -0.26 2.74 5.00
N ALA A 17 -1.03 2.39 6.04
CA ALA A 17 -2.47 2.22 5.95
C ALA A 17 -3.18 3.53 5.53
N THR A 18 -2.75 4.67 6.07
CA THR A 18 -3.33 5.98 5.72
C THR A 18 -2.98 6.40 4.31
N LEU A 19 -1.79 6.06 3.79
CA LEU A 19 -1.44 6.27 2.38
C LEU A 19 -2.26 5.39 1.44
N VAL A 20 -2.49 4.12 1.78
CA VAL A 20 -3.37 3.23 1.00
C VAL A 20 -4.81 3.75 0.98
N TRP A 21 -5.31 4.21 2.13
CA TRP A 21 -6.63 4.83 2.21
C TRP A 21 -6.72 6.11 1.37
N LEU A 22 -5.75 7.03 1.50
CA LEU A 22 -5.75 8.29 0.75
C LEU A 22 -5.68 8.04 -0.77
N ALA A 23 -4.93 7.04 -1.20
CA ALA A 23 -4.83 6.66 -2.60
C ALA A 23 -6.18 6.18 -3.18
N ASP A 24 -6.96 5.43 -2.40
CA ASP A 24 -8.31 5.02 -2.77
C ASP A 24 -9.26 6.23 -2.88
N GLU A 25 -9.29 7.09 -1.85
CA GLU A 25 -10.14 8.29 -1.82
C GLU A 25 -9.84 9.26 -2.98
N THR A 26 -8.58 9.34 -3.40
CA THR A 26 -8.13 10.23 -4.49
C THR A 26 -8.06 9.54 -5.84
N ASN A 27 -8.39 8.25 -5.92
CA ASN A 27 -8.30 7.40 -7.10
C ASN A 27 -6.93 7.48 -7.82
N THR A 28 -5.84 7.51 -7.06
CA THR A 28 -4.47 7.48 -7.58
C THR A 28 -3.78 6.16 -7.25
N THR A 29 -2.89 5.73 -8.12
CA THR A 29 -2.00 4.59 -7.89
C THR A 29 -0.53 4.99 -7.86
N ASP A 30 -0.20 6.25 -8.17
CA ASP A 30 1.17 6.75 -8.14
C ASP A 30 1.60 7.02 -6.70
N ILE A 31 2.73 6.45 -6.29
CA ILE A 31 3.29 6.68 -4.96
C ILE A 31 4.80 6.85 -5.03
N MET A 32 5.29 7.94 -4.44
CA MET A 32 6.71 8.19 -4.26
C MET A 32 7.12 7.64 -2.90
N THR A 33 7.95 6.60 -2.88
CA THR A 33 8.37 5.95 -1.63
C THR A 33 9.72 5.27 -1.79
N VAL A 34 10.49 5.22 -0.71
CA VAL A 34 11.69 4.37 -0.63
C VAL A 34 11.34 2.96 -0.15
N ASP A 35 10.15 2.74 0.41
CA ASP A 35 9.67 1.45 0.90
C ASP A 35 9.02 0.63 -0.22
N VAL A 36 9.84 0.30 -1.21
CA VAL A 36 9.44 -0.47 -2.41
C VAL A 36 8.89 -1.84 -2.01
N ALA A 37 9.46 -2.47 -0.98
CA ALA A 37 9.12 -3.82 -0.59
C ALA A 37 7.66 -3.93 -0.10
N ASP A 38 7.21 -2.99 0.71
CA ASP A 38 5.86 -3.02 1.27
C ASP A 38 4.81 -2.49 0.27
N PHE A 39 5.08 -1.36 -0.40
CA PHE A 39 4.13 -0.80 -1.37
C PHE A 39 3.96 -1.64 -2.64
N SER A 40 4.93 -2.50 -2.99
CA SER A 40 4.75 -3.51 -4.05
C SER A 40 3.70 -4.58 -3.70
N ARG A 41 3.42 -4.80 -2.41
CA ARG A 41 2.45 -5.79 -1.90
C ARG A 41 1.08 -5.17 -1.64
N TYR A 42 1.04 -3.89 -1.29
CA TYR A 42 -0.19 -3.19 -0.98
C TYR A 42 -1.12 -3.07 -2.18
N ARG A 43 -2.43 -3.18 -1.91
CA ARG A 43 -3.49 -3.15 -2.91
C ARG A 43 -4.61 -2.25 -2.44
N LEU A 44 -5.14 -1.46 -3.38
CA LEU A 44 -6.39 -0.74 -3.18
C LEU A 44 -7.57 -1.72 -3.00
N PRO A 45 -8.72 -1.29 -2.47
CA PRO A 45 -9.88 -2.16 -2.27
C PRO A 45 -10.38 -2.86 -3.54
N ASP A 46 -10.16 -2.27 -4.72
CA ASP A 46 -10.47 -2.85 -6.03
C ASP A 46 -9.42 -3.83 -6.57
N GLY A 47 -8.33 -4.03 -5.83
CA GLY A 47 -7.25 -4.94 -6.19
C GLY A 47 -6.13 -4.34 -7.06
N ARG A 48 -6.19 -3.04 -7.41
CA ARG A 48 -5.07 -2.37 -8.09
C ARG A 48 -3.85 -2.28 -7.18
N GLY A 49 -2.66 -2.42 -7.78
CA GLY A 49 -1.38 -2.16 -7.13
C GLY A 49 -0.89 -0.73 -7.40
N PHE A 50 0.14 -0.32 -6.66
CA PHE A 50 0.77 0.98 -6.82
C PHE A 50 1.78 1.00 -7.98
N ASN A 51 1.88 2.15 -8.64
CA ASN A 51 2.99 2.53 -9.50
C ASN A 51 4.03 3.27 -8.64
N LEU A 52 5.22 2.70 -8.51
CA LEU A 52 6.28 3.18 -7.62
C LEU A 52 7.17 4.17 -8.37
N LEU A 53 7.29 5.39 -7.84
CA LEU A 53 8.09 6.50 -8.38
C LEU A 53 9.41 6.70 -7.64
#